data_AF-A0A4R4XCZ3-F1
#
_entry.id   AF-A0A4R4XCZ3-F1
#
_cell.length_a   1.000
_cell.length_b   1.000
_cell.length_c   1.000
_cell.angle_alpha   90.00
_cell.angle_beta   90.00
_cell.angle_gamma   90.00
#
_symmetry.space_group_name_H-M   'P 1'
#
loop_
_entity.id
_entity.type
_entity.pdbx_description
1 polymer ?
#
loop_
_entity_poly.entity_id
_entity_poly.type
_entity_poly.pdbx_seq_one_letter_code
_entity_poly.pdbx_strand_id
1 'polypeptide(L)' 'MFEQPPCPDGHGEECPERACTECGAAVMVGSPLTAPGAGRVPAAPAPALATLASGAPAGRAATVRAVA' A
#
# COMPACT_ATOMS: atom_id res chain seq x y z
N MET A 1 13.52 -1.38 4.30
CA MET A 1 13.62 -0.02 4.88
C MET A 1 12.40 0.77 4.44
N PHE A 2 12.00 1.85 5.13
CA PHE A 2 10.96 2.75 4.62
C PHE A 2 11.61 4.04 4.12
N GLU A 3 11.27 4.47 2.91
CA GLU A 3 11.72 5.73 2.31
C GLU A 3 10.53 6.64 2.02
N GLN A 4 10.80 7.93 1.86
CA GLN A 4 9.82 8.90 1.39
C GLN A 4 9.97 9.01 -0.14
N PRO A 5 8.97 8.58 -0.93
CA PRO A 5 9.03 8.74 -2.38
C PRO A 5 8.76 10.20 -2.79
N PRO A 6 9.00 10.56 -4.07
CA PRO A 6 8.72 11.90 -4.57
C PRO A 6 7.25 12.30 -4.35
N CYS A 7 7.02 13.37 -3.60
CA CYS A 7 5.68 13.87 -3.28
C CYS A 7 5.34 15.10 -4.15
N PRO A 8 4.36 15.02 -5.07
CA PRO A 8 3.95 16.16 -5.90
C PRO A 8 3.11 17.20 -5.14
N ASP A 9 2.60 16.86 -3.95
CA ASP A 9 1.73 17.72 -3.14
C ASP A 9 2.48 18.82 -2.39
N GLY A 10 3.82 18.86 -2.48
CA GLY A 10 4.63 19.96 -1.95
C GLY A 10 4.96 19.89 -0.46
N HIS A 11 4.78 18.73 0.17
CA HIS A 11 5.09 18.54 1.59
C HIS A 11 6.59 18.44 1.91
N GLY A 12 7.45 18.28 0.89
CA GLY A 12 8.89 18.12 1.08
C GLY A 12 9.23 16.98 2.04
N GLU A 13 10.18 17.23 2.95
CA GLU A 13 10.63 16.27 3.97
C GLU A 13 9.55 15.87 4.99
N GLU A 14 8.51 16.69 5.15
CA GLU A 14 7.38 16.47 6.05
C GLU A 14 6.28 15.62 5.39
N CYS A 15 6.46 15.11 4.16
CA CYS A 15 5.47 14.26 3.51
C CYS A 15 5.15 13.04 4.40
N PRO A 16 3.86 12.75 4.70
CA PRO A 16 3.46 11.64 5.56
C PRO A 16 3.60 10.28 4.89
N GLU A 17 3.86 10.22 3.59
CA GLU A 17 3.97 8.97 2.86
C GLU A 17 5.31 8.26 3.14
N ARG A 18 5.26 6.95 3.34
CA ARG A 18 6.44 6.08 3.44
C ARG A 18 6.23 4.80 2.64
N ALA A 19 7.17 4.46 1.77
CA ALA A 19 7.17 3.26 0.95
C ALA A 19 8.25 2.27 1.42
N CYS A 20 7.91 0.99 1.52
CA CYS A 20 8.85 -0.07 1.86
C CYS A 20 9.72 -0.42 0.65
N THR A 21 11.04 -0.29 0.79
CA THR A 21 12.03 -0.56 -0.27
C THR A 21 12.10 -2.04 -0.67
N GLU A 22 11.61 -2.95 0.18
CA GLU A 22 11.73 -4.39 -0.04
C GLU A 22 10.49 -4.98 -0.72
N CYS A 23 9.29 -4.50 -0.36
CA CYS A 23 8.03 -5.10 -0.78
C CYS A 23 7.06 -4.13 -1.46
N GLY A 24 7.37 -2.83 -1.51
CA GLY A 24 6.53 -1.82 -2.16
C GLY A 24 5.28 -1.40 -1.38
N ALA A 25 5.09 -1.90 -0.15
CA ALA A 25 3.97 -1.46 0.69
C ALA A 25 4.10 0.03 1.07
N ALA A 26 3.00 0.78 0.97
CA ALA A 26 2.93 2.20 1.35
C ALA A 26 2.14 2.38 2.65
N VAL A 27 2.63 3.25 3.53
CA VAL A 27 1.99 3.60 4.82
C VAL A 27 2.01 5.11 5.02
N MET A 28 1.02 5.63 5.76
CA MET A 28 0.95 7.04 6.15
C MET A 28 1.39 7.20 7.60
N VAL A 29 2.39 8.04 7.85
CA VAL A 29 2.91 8.35 9.18
C VAL A 29 2.60 9.79 9.55
N GLY A 30 2.26 10.02 10.82
CA GLY A 30 1.76 11.32 11.30
C GLY A 30 0.26 11.28 11.61
N SER A 31 -0.21 12.27 12.37
CA SER A 31 -1.62 12.34 12.78
C SER A 31 -2.42 13.12 11.73
N PRO A 32 -3.54 12.60 11.20
CA PRO A 32 -4.48 13.46 10.50
C PRO A 32 -5.06 14.40 11.55
N LEU A 33 -4.52 15.62 11.65
CA LEU A 33 -5.16 16.69 12.38
C LEU A 33 -6.47 16.95 11.65
N THR A 34 -7.51 16.27 12.12
CA THR A 34 -8.86 16.39 11.59
C THR A 34 -9.29 17.81 11.93
N ALA A 35 -9.24 18.71 10.95
CA ALA A 35 -9.85 20.02 11.10
C ALA A 35 -11.36 19.80 11.29
N PRO A 36 -12.01 20.41 12.29
CA PRO A 36 -13.46 20.40 12.36
C PRO A 36 -14.00 21.10 11.12
N GLY A 37 -14.61 20.33 10.21
CA GLY A 37 -15.10 20.85 8.93
C GLY A 37 -14.73 20.04 7.68
N ALA A 38 -14.32 18.77 7.80
CA ALA A 38 -14.31 17.84 6.66
C ALA A 38 -15.74 17.71 6.11
N GLY A 39 -16.11 18.61 5.21
CA GLY A 39 -17.34 18.56 4.45
C GLY A 39 -17.46 17.18 3.82
N ARG A 40 -18.64 16.58 3.97
CA ARG A 40 -18.94 15.26 3.43
C ARG A 40 -18.71 15.27 1.92
N VAL A 41 -17.61 14.68 1.46
CA VAL A 41 -17.45 14.40 0.03
C VAL A 41 -18.48 13.31 -0.31
N PRO A 42 -19.46 13.55 -1.19
CA PRO A 42 -20.36 12.48 -1.60
C PRO A 42 -19.52 11.38 -2.25
N ALA A 43 -19.68 10.15 -1.78
CA ALA A 43 -18.99 9.00 -2.36
C ALA A 43 -19.34 8.92 -3.85
N ALA A 44 -18.35 9.13 -4.71
CA ALA A 44 -18.48 8.75 -6.11
C ALA A 44 -18.67 7.22 -6.18
N PRO A 45 -19.55 6.69 -7.04
CA PRO A 45 -19.67 5.24 -7.19
C PRO A 45 -18.36 4.68 -7.75
N ALA A 46 -17.72 3.78 -7.00
CA ALA A 46 -16.51 3.10 -7.44
C ALA A 46 -16.82 2.21 -8.67
N PRO A 47 -16.00 2.22 -9.74
CA PRO A 47 -16.12 1.22 -10.79
C PRO A 47 -15.67 -0.14 -10.26
N ALA A 48 -16.43 -1.19 -10.60
CA ALA A 48 -16.19 -2.58 -10.20
C ALA A 48 -14.95 -3.18 -10.87
N LEU A 49 -13.76 -2.78 -10.42
CA LEU A 49 -12.46 -3.23 -10.96
C LEU A 49 -11.52 -3.75 -9.85
N ALA A 50 -12.07 -4.42 -8.83
CA ALA A 50 -11.29 -5.04 -7.75
C ALA A 50 -11.31 -6.57 -7.78
N THR A 51 -11.30 -7.20 -8.96
CA THR A 51 -11.31 -8.68 -9.08
C THR A 51 -10.03 -9.25 -9.70
N LEU A 52 -8.89 -8.54 -9.68
CA LEU A 52 -7.64 -9.10 -10.23
C LEU A 52 -6.38 -8.65 -9.46
N ALA A 53 -6.31 -8.87 -8.15
CA ALA A 53 -5.01 -8.86 -7.45
C ALA A 53 -5.09 -9.50 -6.05
N SER A 54 -5.03 -10.84 -5.99
CA SER A 54 -4.35 -11.62 -4.92
C SER A 54 -4.48 -13.11 -5.19
N GLY A 55 -3.97 -13.56 -6.34
CA GLY A 55 -3.64 -14.97 -6.56
C GLY A 55 -2.21 -15.21 -6.11
N ALA A 56 -1.95 -15.22 -4.81
CA ALA A 56 -0.68 -15.73 -4.27
C ALA A 56 -0.86 -17.24 -4.04
N PRO A 57 -0.21 -18.13 -4.83
CA PRO A 57 -0.22 -19.55 -4.49
C PRO A 57 0.55 -19.75 -3.19
N ALA A 58 -0.16 -20.24 -2.19
CA ALA A 58 0.38 -20.73 -0.94
C ALA A 58 1.36 -21.89 -1.18
N GLY A 59 2.40 -21.95 -0.34
CA GLY A 59 2.89 -23.24 0.15
C GLY A 59 3.99 -23.94 -0.65
N ARG A 60 5.21 -23.82 -0.12
CA ARG A 60 6.35 -24.74 -0.30
C ARG A 60 5.96 -26.22 -0.11
N ALA A 61 6.50 -27.10 -0.96
CA ALA A 61 7.11 -28.37 -0.54
C ALA A 61 8.04 -28.93 -1.63
N ALA A 62 9.36 -28.83 -1.40
CA ALA A 62 10.33 -29.67 -2.09
C ALA A 62 10.13 -31.13 -1.65
N THR A 63 9.99 -32.05 -2.61
CA THR A 63 10.20 -33.48 -2.35
C THR A 63 11.31 -33.98 -3.25
N VAL A 64 12.34 -34.51 -2.59
CA VAL A 64 13.50 -35.15 -3.20
C VAL A 64 13.03 -36.37 -4.00
N ARG A 65 13.54 -36.56 -5.21
CA ARG A 65 13.26 -37.77 -6.00
C ARG A 65 14.16 -38.90 -5.52
N ALA A 66 13.57 -39.91 -4.89
CA ALA A 66 14.22 -41.20 -4.66
C ALA A 66 14.09 -42.12 -5.89
N VAL A 67 14.96 -43.13 -5.89
CA VAL A 67 15.64 -43.83 -6.99
C VAL A 67 14.83 -44.99 -7.60
N ALA A 68 15.26 -45.48 -8.77
CA ALA A 68 15.56 -46.90 -8.98
C ALA A 68 16.84 -47.02 -9.82
#